data_AF-A0A349IPL6-F1
#
_entry.id   AF-A0A349IPL6-F1
#
_cell.length_a   1.000
_cell.length_b   1.000
_cell.length_c   1.000
_cell.angle_alpha   90.00
_cell.angle_beta   90.00
_cell.angle_gamma   90.00
#
_symmetry.space_group_name_H-M   'P 1'
#
loop_
_entity.id
_entity.type
_entity.pdbx_description
1 polymer ?
#
loop_
_entity_poly.entity_id
_entity_poly.type
_entity_poly.pdbx_seq_one_letter_code
_entity_poly.pdbx_strand_id
1 'polypeptide(L)'
;MVSSYHNKTQKLISRAHTLMCFSSDPVHDLSHVARVVDITQKLASSLRLSPRDIEVLTLAAWWHDTGRTITKKNRWAMILLDDMISSIMLIRHALRHGLCTRISLEAAHIILCKNIGTGALFTKLFLRKPKHILLNILADADNLDMFHITRFDASSKLAIHSFFYKKAFQFWIWYNLNTERLILKTAAARTFLQQKIKELIIWLSQKYINEQFIIQFGKQWVKKTTRQLHNLHAKILLMNTSTT
;
A
#
# COMPACT_ATOMS: atom_id res chain seq x y z
N MET A 1 -1.60 -32.50 -5.58
CA MET A 1 -1.20 -31.68 -4.40
C MET A 1 -1.32 -30.17 -4.61
N VAL A 2 -0.95 -29.60 -5.78
CA VAL A 2 -1.06 -28.15 -6.08
C VAL A 2 -2.49 -27.59 -5.91
N SER A 3 -3.52 -28.37 -6.31
CA SER A 3 -4.94 -27.99 -6.19
C SER A 3 -5.42 -27.77 -4.74
N SER A 4 -4.89 -28.52 -3.76
CA SER A 4 -5.32 -28.43 -2.35
C SER A 4 -4.79 -27.16 -1.67
N TYR A 5 -3.54 -26.77 -1.96
CA TYR A 5 -2.95 -25.53 -1.43
C TYR A 5 -3.63 -24.30 -1.99
N HIS A 6 -3.89 -24.27 -3.30
CA HIS A 6 -4.60 -23.18 -3.95
C HIS A 6 -5.99 -22.96 -3.33
N ASN A 7 -6.73 -24.05 -3.08
CA ASN A 7 -8.03 -23.99 -2.40
C ASN A 7 -7.93 -23.40 -0.99
N LYS A 8 -6.91 -23.78 -0.20
CA LYS A 8 -6.68 -23.19 1.13
C LYS A 8 -6.36 -21.69 1.07
N THR A 9 -5.50 -21.26 0.15
CA THR A 9 -5.19 -19.84 -0.05
C THR A 9 -6.44 -19.04 -0.43
N GLN A 10 -7.25 -19.55 -1.37
CA GLN A 10 -8.48 -18.89 -1.80
C GLN A 10 -9.49 -18.70 -0.66
N LYS A 11 -9.61 -19.69 0.24
CA LYS A 11 -10.43 -19.54 1.46
C LYS A 11 -9.92 -18.43 2.38
N LEU A 12 -8.61 -18.30 2.54
CA LEU A 12 -8.00 -17.22 3.32
C LEU A 12 -8.20 -15.86 2.66
N ILE A 13 -8.09 -15.76 1.33
CA ILE A 13 -8.37 -14.53 0.56
C ILE A 13 -9.84 -14.13 0.71
N SER A 14 -10.77 -15.08 0.54
CA SER A 14 -12.21 -14.84 0.70
C SER A 14 -12.54 -14.30 2.09
N ARG A 15 -11.84 -14.80 3.13
CA ARG A 15 -11.98 -14.28 4.48
C ARG A 15 -11.47 -12.84 4.60
N ALA A 16 -10.29 -12.54 4.08
CA ALA A 16 -9.74 -11.18 4.10
C ALA A 16 -10.67 -10.19 3.39
N HIS A 17 -11.18 -10.55 2.22
CA HIS A 17 -12.20 -9.76 1.50
C HIS A 17 -13.41 -9.47 2.39
N THR A 18 -13.97 -10.51 3.03
CA THR A 18 -15.12 -10.35 3.95
C THR A 18 -14.80 -9.42 5.10
N LEU A 19 -13.61 -9.53 5.71
CA LEU A 19 -13.19 -8.65 6.80
C LEU A 19 -13.10 -7.19 6.33
N MET A 20 -12.50 -6.94 5.17
CA MET A 20 -12.30 -5.59 4.64
C MET A 20 -13.61 -4.92 4.21
N CYS A 21 -14.65 -5.68 3.85
CA CYS A 21 -16.00 -5.12 3.67
C CYS A 21 -16.53 -4.40 4.92
N PHE A 22 -16.07 -4.78 6.11
CA PHE A 22 -16.47 -4.17 7.39
C PHE A 22 -15.48 -3.10 7.89
N SER A 23 -14.45 -2.77 7.09
CA SER A 23 -13.55 -1.65 7.39
C SER A 23 -14.34 -0.35 7.34
N SER A 24 -14.23 0.43 8.41
CA SER A 24 -14.83 1.77 8.49
C SER A 24 -13.82 2.86 8.17
N ASP A 25 -12.59 2.48 7.78
CA ASP A 25 -11.53 3.40 7.40
C ASP A 25 -11.64 3.68 5.88
N PRO A 26 -12.12 4.87 5.47
CA PRO A 26 -12.30 5.22 4.06
C PRO A 26 -11.00 5.29 3.25
N VAL A 27 -9.83 5.29 3.92
CA VAL A 27 -8.50 5.32 3.27
C VAL A 27 -7.85 3.94 3.22
N HIS A 28 -8.36 3.00 4.03
CA HIS A 28 -7.92 1.61 4.15
C HIS A 28 -9.13 0.67 4.01
N ASP A 29 -9.90 0.88 2.95
CA ASP A 29 -11.10 0.11 2.62
C ASP A 29 -10.77 -1.08 1.71
N LEU A 30 -11.81 -1.86 1.37
CA LEU A 30 -11.68 -2.97 0.41
C LEU A 30 -11.10 -2.51 -0.93
N SER A 31 -11.48 -1.31 -1.40
CA SER A 31 -11.01 -0.76 -2.66
C SER A 31 -9.49 -0.54 -2.65
N HIS A 32 -8.94 -0.03 -1.55
CA HIS A 32 -7.50 0.09 -1.35
C HIS A 32 -6.81 -1.27 -1.44
N VAL A 33 -7.25 -2.25 -0.66
CA VAL A 33 -6.63 -3.59 -0.66
C VAL A 33 -6.68 -4.24 -2.05
N ALA A 34 -7.81 -4.11 -2.76
CA ALA A 34 -7.96 -4.63 -4.12
C ALA A 34 -6.96 -4.00 -5.11
N ARG A 35 -6.73 -2.68 -5.02
CA ARG A 35 -5.72 -2.00 -5.85
C ARG A 35 -4.29 -2.43 -5.49
N VAL A 36 -3.97 -2.59 -4.20
CA VAL A 36 -2.66 -3.08 -3.77
C VAL A 36 -2.40 -4.50 -4.28
N VAL A 37 -3.42 -5.37 -4.28
CA VAL A 37 -3.33 -6.71 -4.86
C VAL A 37 -3.05 -6.66 -6.36
N ASP A 38 -3.79 -5.85 -7.11
CA ASP A 38 -3.57 -5.66 -8.56
C ASP A 38 -2.15 -5.16 -8.87
N ILE A 39 -1.69 -4.12 -8.17
CA ILE A 39 -0.33 -3.59 -8.33
C ILE A 39 0.71 -4.65 -7.97
N THR A 40 0.52 -5.38 -6.87
CA THR A 40 1.40 -6.45 -6.43
C THR A 40 1.54 -7.54 -7.49
N GLN A 41 0.43 -7.98 -8.09
CA GLN A 41 0.43 -9.00 -9.14
C GLN A 41 1.13 -8.51 -10.41
N LYS A 42 0.92 -7.25 -10.82
CA LYS A 42 1.61 -6.63 -11.95
C LYS A 42 3.13 -6.56 -11.73
N LEU A 43 3.56 -6.10 -10.54
CA LEU A 43 4.97 -6.05 -10.18
C LEU A 43 5.59 -7.44 -10.13
N ALA A 44 4.93 -8.41 -9.48
CA ALA A 44 5.41 -9.79 -9.39
C ALA A 44 5.57 -10.45 -10.78
N SER A 45 4.63 -10.20 -11.68
CA SER A 45 4.67 -10.69 -13.07
C SER A 45 5.82 -10.05 -13.86
N SER A 46 6.01 -8.72 -13.71
CA SER A 46 7.11 -8.00 -14.38
C SER A 46 8.50 -8.50 -13.95
N LEU A 47 8.61 -8.96 -12.71
CA LEU A 47 9.84 -9.51 -12.13
C LEU A 47 9.97 -11.02 -12.32
N ARG A 48 9.04 -11.66 -13.07
CA ARG A 48 9.02 -13.10 -13.37
C ARG A 48 9.13 -13.97 -12.12
N LEU A 49 8.44 -13.59 -11.04
CA LEU A 49 8.42 -14.38 -9.82
C LEU A 49 7.75 -15.74 -10.03
N SER A 50 8.14 -16.71 -9.18
CA SER A 50 7.54 -18.04 -9.22
C SER A 50 6.03 -18.00 -8.89
N PRO A 51 5.20 -18.90 -9.42
CA PRO A 51 3.77 -18.94 -9.10
C PRO A 51 3.47 -18.99 -7.60
N ARG A 52 4.32 -19.69 -6.85
CA ARG A 52 4.25 -19.77 -5.39
C ARG A 52 4.51 -18.43 -4.71
N ASP A 53 5.51 -17.68 -5.16
CA ASP A 53 5.82 -16.35 -4.60
C ASP A 53 4.73 -15.33 -4.94
N ILE A 54 4.13 -15.43 -6.12
CA ILE A 54 2.95 -14.63 -6.51
C ILE A 54 1.77 -14.95 -5.58
N GLU A 55 1.54 -16.22 -5.25
CA GLU A 55 0.47 -16.64 -4.34
C GLU A 55 0.71 -16.13 -2.91
N VAL A 56 1.95 -16.21 -2.42
CA VAL A 56 2.37 -15.63 -1.13
C VAL A 56 2.13 -14.12 -1.10
N LEU A 57 2.55 -13.41 -2.14
CA LEU A 57 2.37 -11.96 -2.27
C LEU A 57 0.91 -11.55 -2.33
N THR A 58 0.11 -12.28 -3.12
CA THR A 58 -1.33 -12.02 -3.25
C THR A 58 -2.02 -12.21 -1.91
N LEU A 59 -1.71 -13.28 -1.18
CA LEU A 59 -2.25 -13.52 0.16
C LEU A 59 -1.81 -12.44 1.15
N ALA A 60 -0.53 -12.05 1.13
CA ALA A 60 0.00 -11.00 1.98
C ALA A 60 -0.70 -9.66 1.72
N ALA A 61 -0.86 -9.28 0.45
CA ALA A 61 -1.55 -8.06 0.05
C ALA A 61 -3.01 -8.03 0.51
N TRP A 62 -3.74 -9.14 0.41
CA TRP A 62 -5.12 -9.22 0.92
C TRP A 62 -5.22 -9.04 2.44
N TRP A 63 -4.24 -9.56 3.19
CA TRP A 63 -4.31 -9.58 4.65
C TRP A 63 -3.67 -8.37 5.34
N HIS A 64 -2.78 -7.62 4.68
CA HIS A 64 -1.91 -6.65 5.36
C HIS A 64 -2.65 -5.56 6.16
N ASP A 65 -3.85 -5.17 5.72
CA ASP A 65 -4.68 -4.14 6.36
C ASP A 65 -5.85 -4.71 7.18
N THR A 66 -5.95 -6.04 7.34
CA THR A 66 -7.07 -6.65 8.10
C THR A 66 -7.10 -6.26 9.58
N GLY A 67 -5.97 -5.87 10.17
CA GLY A 67 -5.87 -5.30 11.50
C GLY A 67 -6.76 -4.06 11.71
N ARG A 68 -6.97 -3.26 10.65
CA ARG A 68 -7.84 -2.07 10.65
C ARG A 68 -9.28 -2.36 11.05
N THR A 69 -9.72 -3.60 10.85
CA THR A 69 -11.09 -4.00 11.19
C THR A 69 -11.33 -4.05 12.71
N ILE A 70 -10.27 -4.19 13.51
CA ILE A 70 -10.33 -4.32 14.97
C ILE A 70 -9.80 -3.07 15.68
N THR A 71 -8.84 -2.34 15.10
CA THR A 71 -8.12 -1.24 15.73
C THR A 71 -8.87 0.11 15.77
N LYS A 72 -10.19 0.11 15.54
CA LYS A 72 -11.07 1.29 15.31
C LYS A 72 -10.97 2.46 16.34
N LYS A 73 -10.41 2.25 17.54
CA LYS A 73 -10.43 3.24 18.64
C LYS A 73 -9.08 3.85 19.03
N ASN A 74 -7.94 3.26 18.68
CA ASN A 74 -6.64 3.75 19.15
C ASN A 74 -5.71 4.12 17.98
N ARG A 75 -5.69 5.42 17.65
CA ARG A 75 -4.97 6.00 16.50
C ARG A 75 -3.46 5.74 16.53
N TRP A 76 -2.86 5.59 17.70
CA TRP A 76 -1.42 5.31 17.85
C TRP A 76 -1.09 3.83 17.65
N ALA A 77 -1.94 2.93 18.14
CA ALA A 77 -1.82 1.50 17.91
C ALA A 77 -1.96 1.15 16.41
N MET A 78 -2.82 1.89 15.67
CA MET A 78 -3.00 1.73 14.23
C MET A 78 -1.74 1.99 13.40
N ILE A 79 -0.86 2.88 13.83
CA ILE A 79 0.34 3.23 13.05
C ILE A 79 1.46 2.21 13.25
N LEU A 80 1.53 1.62 14.45
CA LEU A 80 2.67 0.79 14.86
C LEU A 80 2.39 -0.70 14.90
N LEU A 81 1.13 -1.13 15.04
CA LEU A 81 0.80 -2.53 15.31
C LEU A 81 -0.08 -3.16 14.23
N ASP A 82 -0.55 -2.40 13.26
CA ASP A 82 -1.61 -2.88 12.37
C ASP A 82 -1.15 -4.03 11.46
N ASP A 83 0.03 -3.90 10.82
CA ASP A 83 0.68 -4.99 10.09
C ASP A 83 0.93 -6.22 11.01
N MET A 84 1.29 -5.99 12.28
CA MET A 84 1.52 -7.08 13.24
C MET A 84 0.20 -7.80 13.60
N ILE A 85 -0.87 -7.04 13.83
CA ILE A 85 -2.20 -7.56 14.12
C ILE A 85 -2.72 -8.34 12.91
N SER A 86 -2.58 -7.81 11.70
CA SER A 86 -2.91 -8.48 10.44
C SER A 86 -2.19 -9.82 10.30
N SER A 87 -0.89 -9.86 10.58
CA SER A 87 -0.09 -11.10 10.56
C SER A 87 -0.59 -12.13 11.58
N ILE A 88 -0.86 -11.70 12.82
CA ILE A 88 -1.40 -12.56 13.88
C ILE A 88 -2.80 -13.08 13.52
N MET A 89 -3.66 -12.23 12.96
CA MET A 89 -5.01 -12.59 12.52
C MET A 89 -4.97 -13.65 11.42
N LEU A 90 -4.07 -13.51 10.44
CA LEU A 90 -3.87 -14.50 9.39
C LEU A 90 -3.46 -15.85 9.99
N ILE A 91 -2.43 -15.88 10.85
CA ILE A 91 -1.95 -17.13 11.46
C ILE A 91 -3.05 -17.77 12.30
N ARG A 92 -3.72 -17.01 13.17
CA ARG A 92 -4.80 -17.51 14.03
C ARG A 92 -5.95 -18.09 13.21
N HIS A 93 -6.38 -17.41 12.16
CA HIS A 93 -7.46 -17.90 11.30
C HIS A 93 -7.02 -19.15 10.53
N ALA A 94 -5.81 -19.17 9.99
CA ALA A 94 -5.28 -20.32 9.27
C ALA A 94 -5.17 -21.56 10.16
N LEU A 95 -4.70 -21.42 11.41
CA LEU A 95 -4.64 -22.53 12.37
C LEU A 95 -6.03 -23.02 12.77
N ARG A 96 -6.94 -22.11 13.15
CA ARG A 96 -8.29 -22.46 13.63
C ARG A 96 -9.10 -23.26 12.60
N HIS A 97 -8.87 -23.05 11.31
CA HIS A 97 -9.63 -23.68 10.23
C HIS A 97 -8.85 -24.73 9.44
N GLY A 98 -7.66 -25.16 9.91
CA GLY A 98 -6.85 -26.16 9.21
C GLY A 98 -6.30 -25.70 7.84
N LEU A 99 -6.24 -24.38 7.63
CA LEU A 99 -5.75 -23.72 6.41
C LEU A 99 -4.27 -23.32 6.49
N CYS A 100 -3.60 -23.63 7.60
CA CYS A 100 -2.18 -23.33 7.79
C CYS A 100 -1.33 -24.10 6.76
N THR A 101 -0.59 -23.33 5.96
CA THR A 101 0.30 -23.82 4.91
C THR A 101 1.61 -23.02 4.95
N ARG A 102 2.63 -23.49 4.23
CA ARG A 102 3.86 -22.71 4.06
C ARG A 102 3.61 -21.35 3.39
N ILE A 103 2.60 -21.27 2.52
CA ILE A 103 2.20 -20.02 1.86
C ILE A 103 1.62 -19.03 2.89
N SER A 104 0.70 -19.48 3.75
CA SER A 104 0.09 -18.61 4.76
C SER A 104 1.09 -18.12 5.81
N LEU A 105 2.04 -18.98 6.20
CA LEU A 105 3.12 -18.60 7.13
C LEU A 105 4.09 -17.60 6.49
N GLU A 106 4.52 -17.84 5.25
CA GLU A 106 5.39 -16.88 4.54
C GLU A 106 4.69 -15.54 4.31
N ALA A 107 3.40 -15.53 3.96
CA ALA A 107 2.62 -14.32 3.83
C ALA A 107 2.53 -13.55 5.16
N ALA A 108 2.25 -14.23 6.27
CA ALA A 108 2.22 -13.61 7.59
C ALA A 108 3.56 -13.01 8.00
N HIS A 109 4.68 -13.68 7.69
CA HIS A 109 6.01 -13.13 7.95
C HIS A 109 6.30 -11.89 7.11
N ILE A 110 5.91 -11.87 5.83
CA ILE A 110 6.08 -10.69 4.96
C ILE A 110 5.29 -9.50 5.52
N ILE A 111 4.02 -9.71 5.90
CA ILE A 111 3.20 -8.65 6.52
C ILE A 111 3.90 -8.14 7.79
N LEU A 112 4.34 -9.04 8.67
CA LEU A 112 5.01 -8.66 9.92
C LEU A 112 6.30 -7.83 9.66
N CYS A 113 7.06 -8.16 8.62
CA CYS A 113 8.29 -7.48 8.26
C CYS A 113 8.08 -6.12 7.58
N LYS A 114 6.88 -5.83 7.06
CA LYS A 114 6.52 -4.52 6.46
C LYS A 114 6.42 -3.40 7.49
N ASN A 115 6.17 -3.74 8.75
CA ASN A 115 5.89 -2.78 9.80
C ASN A 115 6.99 -1.71 9.95
N ILE A 116 6.60 -0.44 9.96
CA ILE A 116 7.50 0.73 9.99
C ILE A 116 8.33 0.81 11.28
N GLY A 117 7.85 0.27 12.40
CA GLY A 117 8.56 0.31 13.70
C GLY A 117 9.53 -0.86 13.89
N THR A 118 8.99 -2.07 13.88
CA THR A 118 9.73 -3.30 14.22
C THR A 118 10.21 -4.08 12.99
N GLY A 119 9.86 -3.64 11.78
CA GLY A 119 10.12 -4.37 10.54
C GLY A 119 11.59 -4.63 10.28
N ALA A 120 12.51 -3.74 10.66
CA ALA A 120 13.95 -3.97 10.49
C ALA A 120 14.47 -5.12 11.37
N LEU A 121 14.00 -5.20 12.62
CA LEU A 121 14.32 -6.29 13.54
C LEU A 121 13.72 -7.61 13.04
N PHE A 122 12.43 -7.60 12.67
CA PHE A 122 11.74 -8.79 12.18
C PHE A 122 12.28 -9.28 10.83
N THR A 123 12.66 -8.37 9.94
CA THR A 123 13.32 -8.72 8.68
C THR A 123 14.62 -9.46 8.97
N LYS A 124 15.44 -8.97 9.92
CA LYS A 124 16.70 -9.63 10.32
C LYS A 124 16.48 -11.01 10.94
N LEU A 125 15.41 -11.20 11.71
CA LEU A 125 15.10 -12.44 12.42
C LEU A 125 14.40 -13.49 11.56
N PHE A 126 13.44 -13.08 10.72
CA PHE A 126 12.49 -13.98 10.06
C PHE A 126 12.66 -14.05 8.54
N LEU A 127 13.27 -13.05 7.90
CA LEU A 127 13.33 -12.98 6.45
C LEU A 127 14.74 -13.27 5.92
N ARG A 128 14.86 -14.32 5.09
CA ARG A 128 16.11 -14.57 4.35
C ARG A 128 16.24 -13.55 3.21
N LYS A 129 17.47 -13.14 2.88
CA LYS A 129 17.79 -12.24 1.74
C LYS A 129 16.97 -12.48 0.46
N PRO A 130 16.81 -13.71 -0.08
CA PRO A 130 16.03 -13.94 -1.30
C PRO A 130 14.54 -13.55 -1.18
N LYS A 131 13.99 -13.48 0.03
CA LYS A 131 12.59 -13.12 0.27
C LYS A 131 12.39 -11.61 0.49
N HIS A 132 13.48 -10.82 0.55
CA HIS A 132 13.41 -9.37 0.63
C HIS A 132 12.71 -8.76 -0.59
N ILE A 133 12.81 -9.40 -1.76
CA ILE A 133 12.12 -8.92 -2.96
C ILE A 133 10.59 -8.94 -2.78
N LEU A 134 10.04 -9.93 -2.07
CA LEU A 134 8.60 -10.00 -1.82
C LEU A 134 8.14 -8.90 -0.86
N LEU A 135 8.90 -8.68 0.21
CA LEU A 135 8.67 -7.56 1.13
C LEU A 135 8.71 -6.22 0.40
N ASN A 136 9.71 -6.04 -0.47
CA ASN A 136 9.88 -4.83 -1.25
C ASN A 136 8.73 -4.61 -2.24
N ILE A 137 8.27 -5.65 -2.93
CA ILE A 137 7.13 -5.56 -3.85
C ILE A 137 5.86 -5.17 -3.10
N LEU A 138 5.57 -5.79 -1.95
CA LEU A 138 4.39 -5.46 -1.17
C LEU A 138 4.45 -4.00 -0.66
N ALA A 139 5.61 -3.58 -0.15
CA ALA A 139 5.80 -2.20 0.30
C ALA A 139 5.71 -1.19 -0.85
N ASP A 140 6.31 -1.50 -2.01
CA ASP A 140 6.21 -0.67 -3.22
C ASP A 140 4.73 -0.57 -3.66
N ALA A 141 3.99 -1.68 -3.69
CA ALA A 141 2.58 -1.71 -4.10
C ALA A 141 1.66 -0.89 -3.19
N ASP A 142 1.81 -1.00 -1.87
CA ASP A 142 1.06 -0.19 -0.91
C ASP A 142 1.38 1.30 -1.05
N ASN A 143 2.67 1.65 -1.17
CA ASN A 143 3.10 3.02 -1.40
C ASN A 143 2.66 3.59 -2.74
N LEU A 144 2.55 2.78 -3.80
CA LEU A 144 2.08 3.21 -5.11
C LEU A 144 0.60 3.64 -5.10
N ASP A 145 -0.23 2.97 -4.30
CA ASP A 145 -1.66 3.28 -4.22
C ASP A 145 -1.96 4.65 -3.62
N MET A 146 -1.01 5.24 -2.90
CA MET A 146 -1.12 6.61 -2.37
C MET A 146 -1.40 7.66 -3.44
N PHE A 147 -0.76 7.54 -4.61
CA PHE A 147 -0.96 8.50 -5.70
C PHE A 147 -2.12 8.12 -6.62
N HIS A 148 -2.90 7.10 -6.26
CA HIS A 148 -4.11 6.78 -6.98
C HIS A 148 -5.16 7.88 -6.79
N ILE A 149 -5.69 8.40 -7.89
CA ILE A 149 -6.65 9.53 -7.89
C ILE A 149 -7.81 9.30 -6.93
N THR A 150 -8.43 8.11 -6.97
CA THR A 150 -9.55 7.75 -6.07
C THR A 150 -9.19 7.88 -4.60
N ARG A 151 -8.00 7.43 -4.18
CA ARG A 151 -7.56 7.51 -2.79
C ARG A 151 -7.22 8.94 -2.40
N PHE A 152 -6.58 9.68 -3.32
CA PHE A 152 -6.24 11.07 -3.15
C PHE A 152 -7.50 11.94 -2.96
N ASP A 153 -8.52 11.73 -3.80
CA ASP A 153 -9.82 12.42 -3.74
C ASP A 153 -10.64 12.03 -2.49
N ALA A 154 -10.70 10.75 -2.13
CA ALA A 154 -11.36 10.32 -0.90
C ALA A 154 -10.69 10.96 0.33
N SER A 155 -9.36 10.99 0.36
CA SER A 155 -8.59 11.57 1.46
C SER A 155 -8.71 13.09 1.52
N SER A 156 -8.79 13.78 0.37
CA SER A 156 -9.03 15.23 0.34
C SER A 156 -10.45 15.56 0.80
N LYS A 157 -11.46 14.77 0.44
CA LYS A 157 -12.84 14.96 0.96
C LYS A 157 -12.90 14.83 2.47
N LEU A 158 -12.17 13.89 3.08
CA LEU A 158 -12.08 13.77 4.54
C LEU A 158 -11.45 14.99 5.21
N ALA A 159 -10.48 15.61 4.54
CA ALA A 159 -9.85 16.84 5.00
C ALA A 159 -10.82 18.04 5.09
N ILE A 160 -12.03 17.96 4.51
CA ILE A 160 -13.07 18.99 4.65
C ILE A 160 -13.69 18.94 6.05
N HIS A 161 -13.81 17.76 6.66
CA HIS A 161 -14.60 17.55 7.87
C HIS A 161 -13.91 18.02 9.17
N SER A 162 -12.59 18.18 9.20
CA SER A 162 -11.91 18.72 10.38
C SER A 162 -10.55 19.33 10.08
N PHE A 163 -10.12 20.28 10.91
CA PHE A 163 -8.76 20.83 10.87
C PHE A 163 -7.70 19.75 11.04
N PHE A 164 -7.95 18.75 11.89
CA PHE A 164 -7.05 17.62 12.08
C PHE A 164 -6.87 16.83 10.79
N TYR A 165 -7.95 16.44 10.10
CA TYR A 165 -7.86 15.71 8.83
C TYR A 165 -7.22 16.54 7.74
N LYS A 166 -7.49 17.86 7.70
CA LYS A 166 -6.79 18.77 6.80
C LYS A 166 -5.28 18.76 7.02
N LYS A 167 -4.83 18.88 8.27
CA LYS A 167 -3.40 18.84 8.61
C LYS A 167 -2.79 17.48 8.35
N ALA A 168 -3.50 16.39 8.66
CA ALA A 168 -3.06 15.03 8.37
C ALA A 168 -2.87 14.81 6.87
N PHE A 169 -3.82 15.24 6.04
CA PHE A 169 -3.71 15.17 4.58
C PHE A 169 -2.55 16.01 4.06
N GLN A 170 -2.43 17.28 4.47
CA GLN A 170 -1.33 18.15 4.06
C GLN A 170 0.04 17.58 4.46
N PHE A 171 0.15 17.04 5.68
CA PHE A 171 1.36 16.39 6.17
C PHE A 171 1.66 15.12 5.38
N TRP A 172 0.65 14.27 5.10
CA TRP A 172 0.82 13.05 4.32
C TRP A 172 1.33 13.35 2.91
N ILE A 173 0.74 14.33 2.21
CA ILE A 173 1.22 14.78 0.89
C ILE A 173 2.64 15.34 0.99
N TRP A 174 2.90 16.22 1.96
CA TRP A 174 4.24 16.78 2.16
C TRP A 174 5.28 15.68 2.43
N TYR A 175 4.99 14.76 3.35
CA TYR A 175 5.88 13.69 3.76
C TYR A 175 6.27 12.84 2.56
N ASN A 176 5.29 12.45 1.74
CA ASN A 176 5.55 11.60 0.60
C ASN A 176 6.26 12.34 -0.54
N LEU A 177 5.94 13.60 -0.80
CA LEU A 177 6.62 14.38 -1.84
C LEU A 177 8.04 14.82 -1.46
N ASN A 178 8.40 14.83 -0.18
CA ASN A 178 9.70 15.36 0.30
C ASN A 178 10.61 14.31 0.93
N THR A 179 10.17 13.07 1.10
CA THR A 179 11.04 12.01 1.61
C THR A 179 11.59 11.16 0.48
N GLU A 180 12.83 10.70 0.66
CA GLU A 180 13.44 9.66 -0.16
C GLU A 180 12.76 8.30 -0.03
N ARG A 181 11.70 8.17 0.80
CA ARG A 181 10.93 6.94 0.95
C ARG A 181 10.18 6.51 -0.32
N LEU A 182 9.99 7.41 -1.28
CA LEU A 182 9.51 7.05 -2.62
C LEU A 182 10.60 6.47 -3.53
N ILE A 183 11.80 6.17 -3.01
CA ILE A 183 12.76 5.30 -3.70
C ILE A 183 12.16 3.90 -3.75
N LEU A 184 11.33 3.69 -4.78
CA LEU A 184 10.80 2.39 -5.12
C LEU A 184 11.96 1.49 -5.53
N LYS A 185 11.99 0.31 -4.93
CA LYS A 185 13.15 -0.58 -4.98
C LYS A 185 13.25 -1.30 -6.32
N THR A 186 12.15 -1.38 -7.06
CA THR A 186 12.09 -2.05 -8.37
C THR A 186 11.92 -1.04 -9.50
N ALA A 187 12.55 -1.30 -10.65
CA ALA A 187 12.39 -0.46 -11.85
C ALA A 187 10.93 -0.43 -12.33
N ALA A 188 10.25 -1.59 -12.31
CA ALA A 188 8.84 -1.70 -12.64
C ALA A 188 7.95 -0.80 -11.78
N ALA A 189 8.19 -0.75 -10.46
CA ALA A 189 7.47 0.14 -9.57
C ALA A 189 7.73 1.62 -9.89
N ARG A 190 8.97 2.00 -10.22
CA ARG A 190 9.28 3.38 -10.65
C ARG A 190 8.52 3.79 -11.91
N THR A 191 8.45 2.91 -12.92
CA THR A 191 7.63 3.17 -14.12
C THR A 191 6.15 3.34 -13.78
N PHE A 192 5.62 2.49 -12.90
CA PHE A 192 4.24 2.60 -12.45
C PHE A 192 3.96 3.90 -11.69
N LEU A 193 4.87 4.30 -10.79
CA LEU A 193 4.78 5.57 -10.06
C LEU A 193 4.80 6.77 -11.00
N GLN A 194 5.68 6.75 -11.99
CA GLN A 194 5.76 7.81 -12.99
C GLN A 194 4.41 8.01 -13.68
N GLN A 195 3.78 6.92 -14.13
CA GLN A 195 2.46 6.97 -14.74
C GLN A 195 1.41 7.53 -13.76
N LYS A 196 1.39 7.07 -12.51
CA LYS A 196 0.39 7.53 -11.52
C LYS A 196 0.55 8.99 -11.15
N ILE A 197 1.78 9.50 -11.03
CA ILE A 197 2.03 10.93 -10.81
C ILE A 197 1.57 11.74 -12.02
N LYS A 198 1.82 11.27 -13.24
CA LYS A 198 1.35 11.94 -14.47
C LYS A 198 -0.17 12.03 -14.50
N GLU A 199 -0.87 10.93 -14.23
CA GLU A 199 -2.34 10.88 -14.12
C GLU A 199 -2.84 11.87 -13.06
N LEU A 200 -2.21 11.89 -11.88
CA LEU A 200 -2.57 12.79 -10.78
C LEU A 200 -2.37 14.27 -11.13
N ILE A 201 -1.26 14.62 -11.81
CA ILE A 201 -0.99 15.98 -12.28
C ILE A 201 -2.08 16.43 -13.26
N ILE A 202 -2.45 15.58 -14.23
CA ILE A 202 -3.50 15.87 -15.21
C ILE A 202 -4.85 16.05 -14.52
N TRP A 203 -5.16 15.21 -13.52
CA TRP A 203 -6.39 15.33 -12.77
C TRP A 203 -6.44 16.62 -11.94
N LEU A 204 -5.36 16.99 -11.24
CA LEU A 204 -5.25 18.23 -10.46
C LEU A 204 -5.26 19.51 -11.31
N SER A 205 -4.95 19.42 -12.61
CA SER A 205 -4.98 20.56 -13.53
C SER A 205 -6.37 20.83 -14.13
N GLN A 206 -7.32 19.91 -13.97
CA GLN A 206 -8.71 20.14 -14.37
C GLN A 206 -9.27 21.33 -13.59
N LYS A 207 -9.86 22.30 -14.31
CA LYS A 207 -10.31 23.58 -13.73
C LYS A 207 -11.13 23.40 -12.46
N TYR A 208 -12.18 22.58 -12.52
CA TYR A 208 -13.05 22.29 -11.38
C TYR A 208 -12.29 21.71 -10.17
N ILE A 209 -11.44 20.70 -10.40
CA ILE A 209 -10.64 20.07 -9.34
C ILE A 209 -9.67 21.08 -8.73
N ASN A 210 -8.98 21.86 -9.56
CA ASN A 210 -8.02 22.85 -9.11
C ASN A 210 -8.68 23.92 -8.22
N GLU A 211 -9.83 24.44 -8.65
CA GLU A 211 -10.61 25.42 -7.89
C GLU A 211 -11.03 24.86 -6.53
N GLN A 212 -11.54 23.62 -6.48
CA GLN A 212 -11.89 22.96 -5.22
C GLN A 212 -10.70 22.85 -4.25
N PHE A 213 -9.53 22.42 -4.75
CA PHE A 213 -8.32 22.32 -3.94
C PHE A 213 -7.80 23.70 -3.49
N ILE A 214 -7.95 24.74 -4.31
CA ILE A 214 -7.59 26.12 -3.94
C ILE A 214 -8.47 26.62 -2.81
N ILE A 215 -9.79 26.42 -2.90
CA ILE A 215 -10.75 26.78 -1.85
C ILE A 215 -10.40 26.03 -0.55
N GLN A 216 -10.13 24.73 -0.66
CA GLN A 216 -9.93 23.88 0.51
C GLN A 216 -8.56 24.10 1.19
N PHE A 217 -7.47 24.21 0.43
CA PHE A 217 -6.10 24.18 0.96
C PHE A 217 -5.33 25.48 0.76
N GLY A 218 -5.84 26.39 -0.08
CA GLY A 218 -5.20 27.67 -0.41
C GLY A 218 -4.31 27.60 -1.65
N LYS A 219 -4.33 28.68 -2.45
CA LYS A 219 -3.60 28.80 -3.72
C LYS A 219 -2.10 28.52 -3.59
N GLN A 220 -1.47 29.01 -2.52
CA GLN A 220 -0.04 28.80 -2.29
C GLN A 220 0.29 27.32 -2.05
N TRP A 221 -0.54 26.61 -1.28
CA TRP A 221 -0.36 25.18 -1.02
C TRP A 221 -0.51 24.38 -2.31
N VAL A 222 -1.58 24.62 -3.09
CA VAL A 222 -1.81 23.93 -4.37
C VAL A 222 -0.63 24.15 -5.32
N LYS A 223 -0.19 25.41 -5.51
CA LYS A 223 0.97 25.73 -6.37
C LYS A 223 2.23 25.00 -5.93
N LYS A 224 2.50 24.94 -4.62
CA LYS A 224 3.67 24.23 -4.07
C LYS A 224 3.57 22.72 -4.32
N THR A 225 2.43 22.10 -4.03
CA THR A 225 2.18 20.67 -4.21
C THR A 225 2.30 20.27 -5.68
N THR A 226 1.66 21.01 -6.60
CA THR A 226 1.76 20.75 -8.05
C THR A 226 3.21 20.84 -8.53
N ARG A 227 3.97 21.86 -8.10
CA ARG A 227 5.40 21.96 -8.43
C ARG A 227 6.19 20.76 -7.91
N GLN A 228 5.93 20.30 -6.68
CA GLN A 228 6.60 19.14 -6.11
C GLN A 228 6.26 17.84 -6.86
N LEU A 229 5.02 17.67 -7.30
CA LEU A 229 4.62 16.55 -8.15
C LEU A 229 5.37 16.56 -9.50
N HIS A 230 5.48 17.71 -10.16
CA HIS A 230 6.26 17.85 -11.39
C HIS A 230 7.74 17.53 -11.17
N ASN A 231 8.34 18.03 -10.10
CA ASN A 231 9.73 17.74 -9.76
C ASN A 231 9.96 16.24 -9.51
N LEU A 232 9.04 15.59 -8.78
CA LEU A 232 9.10 14.16 -8.52
C LEU A 232 8.96 13.35 -9.82
N HIS A 233 8.01 13.72 -10.68
CA HIS A 233 7.84 13.08 -11.99
C HIS A 233 9.11 13.19 -12.84
N ALA A 234 9.72 14.38 -12.92
CA ALA A 234 10.96 14.60 -13.65
C ALA A 234 12.13 13.79 -13.06
N LYS A 235 12.26 13.72 -11.73
CA LYS A 235 13.28 12.93 -11.04
C LYS A 235 13.15 11.44 -11.37
N ILE A 236 11.93 10.88 -11.35
CA ILE A 236 11.69 9.48 -11.67
C ILE A 236 11.97 9.19 -13.15
N LEU A 237 11.58 10.10 -14.05
CA LEU A 237 11.89 9.98 -15.48
C LEU A 237 13.40 9.88 -15.71
N LEU A 238 14.19 10.77 -15.11
CA LEU A 238 15.66 10.74 -15.20
C LEU A 238 16.25 9.42 -14.67
N MET A 239 15.76 8.94 -13.54
CA MET A 239 16.19 7.65 -12.97
C MET A 239 15.90 6.48 -13.90
N ASN A 240 14.76 6.50 -14.60
CA ASN A 240 14.39 5.43 -15.54
C ASN A 240 15.25 5.46 -16.80
N THR A 241 15.61 6.65 -17.32
CA THR A 241 16.47 6.81 -18.50
C THR A 241 17.94 6.50 -18.24
N SER A 242 18.42 6.62 -17.00
CA SER A 242 19.80 6.26 -16.63
C SER A 242 20.00 4.76 -16.37
N THR A 243 18.91 3.97 -16.34
CA THR A 243 18.94 2.51 -16.11
C THR A 243 18.71 1.68 -17.37
N THR A 244 18.52 2.33 -18.51
CA THR A 244 18.46 1.74 -19.86
C THR A 244 19.79 1.98 -20.57
#